data_AF-A0A924CL81-F1
#
_entry.id   AF-A0A924CL81-F1
#
_cell.length_a   1.000
_cell.length_b   1.000
_cell.length_c   1.000
_cell.angle_alpha   90.00
_cell.angle_beta   90.00
_cell.angle_gamma   90.00
#
_symmetry.space_group_name_H-M   'P 1'
#
loop_
_entity.id
_entity.type
_entity.pdbx_description
1 polymer ?
#
loop_
_entity_poly.entity_id
_entity_poly.type
_entity_poly.pdbx_seq_one_letter_code
_entity_poly.pdbx_strand_id
1 'polypeptide(L)'
;MEYAFPPAVIAALPAAGSRAHFPVHRIADTGVIDSARIYLEVNGAMRQDSTADKLIWSVAETIETLSGYFALLPGDLIFTGTPAGMGAVQKGDLLAFGVGGLDRLTVRIV
;
A
#
# COMPACT_ATOMS: atom_id res chain seq x y z
N MET A 1 -20.55 19.28 -15.01
CA MET A 1 -19.98 18.06 -15.60
C MET A 1 -21.03 16.98 -15.43
N GLU A 2 -21.64 16.55 -16.52
CA GLU A 2 -22.84 15.70 -16.52
C GLU A 2 -22.39 14.27 -16.83
N TYR A 3 -22.51 13.37 -15.86
CA TYR A 3 -22.12 11.98 -16.06
C TYR A 3 -23.20 11.26 -16.87
N ALA A 4 -22.80 10.53 -17.91
CA ALA A 4 -23.71 9.71 -18.72
C ALA A 4 -24.45 8.64 -17.89
N PHE A 5 -23.86 8.24 -16.77
CA PHE A 5 -24.49 7.43 -15.72
C PHE A 5 -24.12 8.02 -14.35
N PRO A 6 -25.09 8.25 -13.45
CA PRO A 6 -24.75 8.67 -12.09
C PRO A 6 -23.90 7.58 -11.43
N PRO A 7 -22.75 7.92 -10.83
CA PRO A 7 -21.93 6.93 -10.15
C PRO A 7 -22.76 6.26 -9.06
N ALA A 8 -22.70 4.93 -8.98
CA ALA A 8 -23.35 4.20 -7.92
C ALA A 8 -22.88 4.75 -6.57
N VAL A 9 -23.82 5.05 -5.67
CA VAL A 9 -23.49 5.37 -4.27
C VAL A 9 -23.09 4.05 -3.61
N ILE A 10 -21.82 3.71 -3.77
CA ILE A 10 -21.23 2.57 -3.07
C ILE A 10 -20.95 3.09 -1.67
N ALA A 11 -21.71 2.61 -0.69
CA ALA A 11 -21.37 2.83 0.72
C ALA A 11 -19.89 2.44 0.86
N ALA A 12 -19.05 3.39 1.29
CA ALA A 12 -17.64 3.12 1.50
C ALA A 12 -17.57 1.84 2.34
N LEU A 13 -16.98 0.78 1.77
CA LEU A 13 -16.69 -0.41 2.55
C LEU A 13 -15.99 0.10 3.81
N PRO A 14 -16.47 -0.26 5.01
CA PRO A 14 -15.71 0.08 6.20
C PRO A 14 -14.29 -0.38 5.94
N ALA A 15 -13.31 0.46 6.27
CA ALA A 15 -11.91 0.04 6.27
C ALA A 15 -11.78 -1.06 7.35
N ALA A 16 -12.19 -2.26 6.99
CA ALA A 16 -12.14 -3.43 7.82
C ALA A 16 -10.66 -3.81 7.87
N GLY A 17 -10.02 -3.63 9.03
CA GLY A 17 -8.58 -3.85 9.11
C GLY A 17 -7.88 -3.47 10.40
N SER A 18 -8.52 -2.82 11.37
CA SER A 18 -7.85 -2.42 12.63
C SER A 18 -7.38 -3.60 13.50
N ARG A 19 -7.72 -4.84 13.13
CA ARG A 19 -7.18 -6.09 13.69
C ARG A 19 -6.47 -6.97 12.65
N ALA A 20 -6.34 -6.51 11.40
CA ALA A 20 -5.69 -7.26 10.33
C ALA A 20 -4.16 -7.12 10.42
N HIS A 21 -3.44 -8.12 9.91
CA HIS A 21 -1.97 -8.06 9.80
C HIS A 21 -1.49 -6.94 8.86
N PHE A 22 -2.39 -6.39 8.03
CA PHE A 22 -2.13 -5.33 7.07
C PHE A 22 -3.30 -4.32 7.11
N PRO A 23 -3.25 -3.27 7.95
CA PRO A 23 -4.29 -2.24 7.99
C PRO A 23 -4.34 -1.45 6.68
N VAL A 24 -5.55 -1.03 6.32
CA VAL A 24 -5.81 -0.14 5.18
C VAL A 24 -6.41 1.14 5.73
N HIS A 25 -5.93 2.29 5.24
CA HIS A 25 -6.43 3.61 5.63
C HIS A 25 -7.09 4.30 4.44
N ARG A 26 -8.09 5.14 4.71
CA ARG A 26 -8.68 5.98 3.67
C ARG A 26 -7.76 7.14 3.38
N ILE A 27 -7.70 7.57 2.12
CA ILE A 27 -6.91 8.74 1.70
C ILE A 27 -7.32 10.03 2.44
N ALA A 28 -8.59 10.13 2.86
CA ALA A 28 -9.08 11.27 3.65
C ALA A 28 -8.48 11.33 5.07
N ASP A 29 -8.04 10.19 5.61
CA ASP A 29 -7.48 10.10 6.95
C ASP A 29 -5.93 10.30 6.93
N THR A 30 -5.27 9.97 5.81
CA THR A 30 -3.79 10.00 5.69
C THR A 30 -3.26 11.12 4.81
N GLY A 31 -4.10 11.69 3.94
CA GLY A 31 -3.64 12.48 2.80
C GLY A 31 -3.04 11.61 1.69
N VAL A 32 -2.54 12.27 0.65
CA VAL A 32 -1.83 11.63 -0.48
C VAL A 32 -0.42 11.24 -0.01
N ILE A 33 -0.01 10.01 -0.31
CA ILE A 33 1.31 9.46 0.05
C ILE A 33 2.13 9.31 -1.24
N ASP A 34 2.71 10.41 -1.72
CA ASP A 34 3.47 10.46 -2.98
C ASP A 34 4.99 10.43 -2.78
N SER A 35 5.47 10.77 -1.58
CA SER A 35 6.89 10.97 -1.27
C SER A 35 7.33 10.34 0.06
N ALA A 36 6.44 9.60 0.72
CA ALA A 36 6.74 8.99 2.01
C ALA A 36 7.80 7.90 1.92
N ARG A 37 8.62 7.79 2.97
CA ARG A 37 9.60 6.70 3.13
C ARG A 37 8.89 5.35 3.21
N ILE A 38 9.43 4.35 2.53
CA ILE A 38 9.02 2.94 2.55
C ILE A 38 10.25 2.12 2.98
N TYR A 39 10.14 1.34 4.06
CA TYR A 39 11.28 0.63 4.60
C TYR A 39 10.93 -0.74 5.19
N LEU A 40 11.93 -1.63 5.25
CA LEU A 40 11.87 -2.94 5.88
C LEU A 40 13.21 -3.25 6.56
N GLU A 41 13.14 -3.59 7.85
CA GLU A 41 14.21 -4.15 8.66
C GLU A 41 13.93 -5.63 8.92
N VAL A 42 14.98 -6.45 8.84
CA VAL A 42 14.94 -7.87 9.24
C VAL A 42 15.95 -8.07 10.36
N ASN A 43 15.46 -8.45 11.54
CA ASN A 43 16.26 -8.57 12.78
C ASN A 43 17.05 -7.29 13.10
N GLY A 44 16.46 -6.12 12.84
CA GLY A 44 17.07 -4.81 13.05
C GLY A 44 18.05 -4.36 11.97
N ALA A 45 18.36 -5.19 10.98
CA ALA A 45 19.17 -4.81 9.83
C ALA A 45 18.29 -4.27 8.69
N MET A 46 18.57 -3.06 8.22
CA MET A 46 17.87 -2.46 7.09
C MET A 46 18.07 -3.32 5.83
N ARG A 47 16.96 -3.75 5.22
CA ARG A 47 16.96 -4.54 3.97
C ARG A 47 16.44 -3.75 2.79
N GLN A 48 15.39 -2.96 3.00
CA GLN A 48 14.81 -2.10 1.97
C GLN A 48 14.61 -0.70 2.55
N ASP A 49 14.98 0.33 1.80
CA ASP A 49 14.81 1.72 2.20
C ASP A 49 14.70 2.61 0.95
N SER A 50 13.54 3.24 0.78
CA SER A 50 13.24 4.10 -0.37
C SER A 50 12.12 5.06 -0.01
N THR A 51 11.60 5.75 -1.01
CA THR A 51 10.51 6.71 -0.92
C THR A 51 9.52 6.50 -2.07
N ALA A 52 8.25 6.84 -1.87
CA ALA A 52 7.16 6.62 -2.82
C ALA A 52 7.31 7.41 -4.14
N ASP A 53 8.07 8.51 -4.12
CA ASP A 53 8.39 9.33 -5.30
C ASP A 53 9.37 8.63 -6.26
N LYS A 54 9.97 7.50 -5.82
CA LYS A 54 10.83 6.64 -6.64
C LYS A 54 10.08 5.50 -7.30
N LEU A 55 8.75 5.42 -7.17
CA LEU A 55 7.96 4.52 -7.98
C LEU A 55 8.15 4.87 -9.46
N ILE A 56 8.34 3.84 -10.30
CA ILE A 56 8.46 4.04 -11.76
C ILE A 56 7.15 4.62 -12.32
N TRP A 57 6.02 4.19 -11.74
CA TRP A 57 4.67 4.69 -12.03
C TRP A 57 4.08 5.16 -10.71
N SER A 58 3.60 6.41 -10.65
CA SER A 58 2.87 6.91 -9.49
C SER A 58 1.61 6.08 -9.22
N VAL A 59 1.05 6.21 -8.01
CA VAL A 59 -0.23 5.56 -7.65
C VAL A 59 -1.34 5.96 -8.63
N ALA A 60 -1.40 7.23 -9.02
CA ALA A 60 -2.39 7.74 -9.97
C ALA A 60 -2.23 7.12 -11.36
N GLU A 61 -1.01 7.11 -11.91
CA GLU A 61 -0.72 6.50 -13.22
C GLU A 61 -0.98 4.99 -13.23
N THR A 62 -0.71 4.31 -12.10
CA THR A 62 -1.00 2.88 -11.95
C THR A 62 -2.50 2.61 -12.04
N ILE A 63 -3.33 3.39 -11.34
CA ILE A 63 -4.79 3.25 -11.38
C ILE A 63 -5.33 3.57 -12.78
N GLU A 64 -4.90 4.68 -13.37
CA GLU A 64 -5.28 5.09 -14.74
C GLU A 64 -4.99 3.96 -15.72
N THR A 65 -3.74 3.49 -15.76
CA THR A 65 -3.29 2.47 -16.69
C THR A 65 -4.06 1.17 -16.49
N LEU A 66 -4.17 0.67 -15.25
CA LEU A 66 -4.83 -0.60 -14.96
C LEU A 66 -6.33 -0.55 -15.29
N SER A 67 -6.99 0.60 -15.06
CA SER A 67 -8.41 0.80 -15.37
C SER A 67 -8.73 0.76 -16.87
N GLY A 68 -7.73 1.00 -17.74
CA GLY A 68 -7.86 0.83 -19.19
C GLY A 68 -7.90 -0.64 -19.64
N TYR A 69 -7.40 -1.56 -18.82
CA TYR A 69 -7.35 -3.00 -19.12
C TYR A 69 -8.41 -3.81 -18.36
N PHE A 70 -8.73 -3.41 -17.13
CA PHE A 70 -9.65 -4.13 -16.24
C PHE A 70 -10.63 -3.17 -15.59
N ALA A 71 -11.87 -3.63 -15.41
CA ALA A 71 -12.82 -2.93 -14.54
C ALA A 71 -12.38 -3.11 -13.07
N LEU A 72 -11.96 -2.01 -12.44
CA LEU A 72 -11.62 -2.00 -11.01
C LEU A 72 -12.89 -1.94 -10.17
N LEU A 73 -12.98 -2.80 -9.17
CA LEU A 73 -14.12 -2.89 -8.26
C LEU A 73 -13.76 -2.37 -6.86
N PRO A 74 -14.75 -1.86 -6.10
CA PRO A 74 -14.52 -1.50 -4.71
C PRO A 74 -14.02 -2.70 -3.90
N GLY A 75 -12.91 -2.49 -3.18
CA GLY A 75 -12.26 -3.53 -2.40
C GLY A 75 -11.10 -4.23 -3.11
N ASP A 76 -10.88 -3.97 -4.40
CA ASP A 76 -9.68 -4.45 -5.10
C ASP A 76 -8.40 -3.87 -4.47
N LEU A 77 -7.36 -4.70 -4.40
CA LEU A 77 -6.05 -4.33 -3.86
C LEU A 77 -5.01 -4.28 -4.99
N ILE A 78 -4.34 -3.14 -5.13
CA ILE A 78 -3.25 -2.93 -6.07
C ILE A 78 -1.94 -2.82 -5.29
N PHE A 79 -1.01 -3.72 -5.55
CA PHE A 79 0.34 -3.66 -4.99
C PHE A 79 1.26 -2.90 -5.97
N THR A 80 1.77 -1.75 -5.55
CA THR A 80 2.52 -0.81 -6.40
C THR A 80 4.00 -1.18 -6.57
N GLY A 81 4.39 -2.37 -6.13
CA GLY A 81 5.77 -2.88 -6.20
C GLY A 81 6.51 -2.75 -4.87
N THR A 82 7.83 -2.96 -4.92
CA THR A 82 8.70 -2.98 -3.75
C THR A 82 10.06 -2.35 -4.09
N PRO A 83 10.70 -1.65 -3.13
CA PRO A 83 12.04 -1.12 -3.35
C PRO A 83 13.10 -2.22 -3.57
N ALA A 84 14.30 -1.82 -3.99
CA ALA A 84 15.44 -2.73 -4.03
C ALA A 84 15.76 -3.33 -2.65
N GLY A 85 16.48 -4.46 -2.64
CA GLY A 85 16.89 -5.14 -1.41
C GLY A 85 15.99 -6.31 -0.98
N MET A 86 15.19 -6.86 -1.92
CA MET A 86 14.47 -8.11 -1.70
C MET A 86 15.43 -9.25 -1.34
N GLY A 87 14.99 -10.12 -0.44
CA GLY A 87 15.73 -11.30 -0.01
C GLY A 87 14.85 -12.28 0.74
N ALA A 88 15.31 -13.52 0.87
CA ALA A 88 14.62 -14.54 1.62
C ALA A 88 14.58 -14.21 3.12
N VAL A 89 13.46 -14.53 3.77
CA VAL A 89 13.31 -14.53 5.22
C VAL A 89 13.22 -15.96 5.72
N GLN A 90 13.65 -16.19 6.96
CA GLN A 90 13.69 -17.50 7.59
C GLN A 90 12.72 -17.57 8.76
N LYS A 91 12.30 -18.78 9.12
CA LYS A 91 11.53 -19.03 10.34
C LYS A 91 12.30 -18.48 11.55
N GLY A 92 11.62 -17.70 12.37
CA GLY A 92 12.19 -17.00 13.52
C GLY A 92 12.51 -15.51 13.25
N ASP A 93 12.65 -15.09 12.00
CA ASP A 93 12.96 -13.70 11.65
C ASP A 93 11.88 -12.73 12.15
N LEU A 94 12.33 -11.57 12.62
CA LEU A 94 11.48 -10.45 12.99
C LEU A 94 11.58 -9.37 11.91
N LEU A 95 10.48 -9.13 11.22
CA LEU A 95 10.34 -8.09 10.21
C LEU A 95 9.73 -6.86 10.88
N ALA A 96 10.33 -5.69 10.68
CA ALA A 96 9.79 -4.40 11.08
C ALA A 96 9.76 -3.48 9.87
N PHE A 97 8.58 -2.99 9.48
CA PHE A 97 8.41 -2.23 8.23
C PHE A 97 7.33 -1.17 8.37
N GLY A 98 7.30 -0.24 7.42
CA GLY A 98 6.29 0.79 7.39
C GLY A 98 6.41 1.72 6.19
N VAL A 99 5.39 2.57 6.07
CA VAL A 99 5.35 3.69 5.14
C VAL A 99 5.10 4.95 5.96
N GLY A 100 5.83 6.02 5.69
CA GLY A 100 5.64 7.30 6.38
C GLY A 100 4.18 7.79 6.28
N GLY A 101 3.61 8.22 7.40
CA GLY A 101 2.21 8.61 7.48
C GLY A 101 1.22 7.45 7.73
N LEU A 102 1.70 6.20 7.75
CA LEU A 102 0.92 5.01 8.12
C LEU A 102 1.48 4.34 9.38
N ASP A 103 0.76 3.32 9.87
CA ASP A 103 1.19 2.51 11.00
C ASP A 103 2.47 1.70 10.69
N ARG A 104 3.39 1.66 11.66
CA ARG A 104 4.53 0.73 11.64
C ARG A 104 4.06 -0.66 12.02
N LEU A 105 4.47 -1.66 11.25
CA LEU A 105 4.10 -3.06 11.46
C LEU A 105 5.31 -3.89 11.88
N THR A 106 5.04 -4.95 12.64
CA THR A 106 6.05 -5.93 13.04
C THR A 106 5.47 -7.34 12.92
N VAL A 107 6.18 -8.21 12.20
CA VAL A 107 5.74 -9.58 11.92
C VAL A 107 6.87 -10.54 12.26
N ARG A 108 6.56 -11.59 13.01
CA ARG A 108 7.50 -12.70 13.25
C ARG A 108 7.16 -13.85 12.31
N ILE A 109 8.15 -14.36 11.59
CA ILE A 109 8.00 -15.57 10.76
C ILE A 109 7.99 -16.79 11.69
N VAL A 110 6.96 -17.63 11.60
CA VAL A 110 6.74 -18.81 12.46
C VAL A 110 6.73 -20.13 11.70
#